data_AF-A0A937VMG8-F1
#
_entry.id   AF-A0A937VMG8-F1
#
_cell.length_a   1.000
_cell.length_b   1.000
_cell.length_c   1.000
_cell.angle_alpha   90.00
_cell.angle_beta   90.00
_cell.angle_gamma   90.00
#
_symmetry.space_group_name_H-M   'P 1'
#
loop_
_entity.id
_entity.type
_entity.pdbx_description
1 polymer ?
#
loop_
_entity_poly.entity_id
_entity_poly.type
_entity_poly.pdbx_seq_one_letter_code
_entity_poly.pdbx_strand_id
1 'polypeptide(L)'
;MMFKAQATSIENHATRNIVWALIGAGAFIGGLSGVVPIPLLLLAFVTVALIASLGWLNHFWDPFSPSVIFPALWLFALILSQLELTRFEQRSPLSLSFYLYSLLALLGYIFGCLAATLIHRRVFKQDYRTLRNRLMLTWNKPRFMVATTGLFLLTLAGIGYEYSRFHTLPLFSPNPDLLRVQLDQAVGGLIHLLSVLPMQIIMVVGIYFFFRSYQSRMAWIVFGSFIALNFALLAIWSARSVLLPPLVVLLVSYHYLRYHFGMRSVLVATILILPVLSLPPLIRQQRTYGETHYLYTIAEATIPPQYDWILPPYITLTWNLQAADKVFDYVPDEASYQYGAHLILDPFYPLLGPILRPFFPDISRPPLYSTRFVPWHTTASYLAPLYQDFGVLGIVLGSFGIGFAVSTLYRKMLLNPTEFNVVLYGYLVFSLSMTIHVNWFAQTTFWVDLGVLCLFNICARRWRLAKL
;
A
#
# COMPACT_ATOMS: atom_id res chain seq x y z
N MET A 1 -38.89 -14.87 7.97
CA MET A 1 -37.58 -14.92 7.27
C MET A 1 -36.49 -14.05 7.89
N MET A 2 -36.82 -12.88 8.48
CA MET A 2 -35.83 -11.95 9.07
C MET A 2 -35.01 -12.53 10.25
N PHE A 3 -35.63 -13.32 11.13
CA PHE A 3 -34.95 -13.94 12.28
C PHE A 3 -33.94 -15.05 11.91
N LYS A 4 -34.16 -15.78 10.81
CA LYS A 4 -33.25 -16.85 10.35
C LYS A 4 -31.96 -16.30 9.75
N ALA A 5 -32.02 -15.13 9.11
CA ALA A 5 -30.85 -14.41 8.59
C ALA A 5 -30.00 -13.79 9.71
N GLN A 6 -30.63 -13.36 10.81
CA GLN A 6 -29.93 -12.79 11.96
C GLN A 6 -29.19 -13.88 12.76
N ALA A 7 -29.83 -15.04 12.99
CA ALA A 7 -29.23 -16.19 13.66
C ALA A 7 -28.02 -16.77 12.91
N THR A 8 -28.13 -16.93 11.58
CA THR A 8 -27.00 -17.39 10.73
C THR A 8 -25.86 -16.37 10.63
N SER A 9 -26.12 -15.08 10.83
CA SER A 9 -25.06 -14.07 10.95
C SER A 9 -24.32 -14.17 12.28
N ILE A 10 -25.05 -14.40 13.39
CA ILE A 10 -24.48 -14.50 14.74
C ILE A 10 -23.62 -15.77 14.88
N GLU A 11 -24.09 -16.91 14.37
CA GLU A 11 -23.28 -18.14 14.33
C GLU A 11 -22.01 -17.96 13.51
N ASN A 12 -22.08 -17.35 12.32
CA ASN A 12 -20.87 -17.09 11.52
C ASN A 12 -19.89 -16.11 12.18
N HIS A 13 -20.38 -15.17 12.99
CA HIS A 13 -19.53 -14.26 13.77
C HIS A 13 -18.83 -14.99 14.92
N ALA A 14 -19.53 -15.86 15.64
CA ALA A 14 -18.95 -16.68 16.72
C ALA A 14 -17.87 -17.63 16.17
N THR A 15 -18.18 -18.38 15.10
CA THR A 15 -17.22 -19.33 14.51
C THR A 15 -15.97 -18.64 13.94
N ARG A 16 -16.10 -17.41 13.40
CA ARG A 16 -14.96 -16.64 12.88
C ARG A 16 -14.11 -16.00 13.98
N ASN A 17 -14.72 -15.52 15.05
CA ASN A 17 -13.98 -15.04 16.22
C ASN A 17 -13.24 -16.21 16.89
N ILE A 18 -13.84 -17.40 16.90
CA ILE A 18 -13.18 -18.65 17.33
C ILE A 18 -11.99 -18.97 16.44
N VAL A 19 -12.07 -18.84 15.10
CA VAL A 19 -10.90 -19.09 14.22
C VAL A 19 -9.74 -18.12 14.49
N TRP A 20 -10.01 -16.83 14.70
CA TRP A 20 -8.95 -15.88 15.06
C TRP A 20 -8.42 -16.08 16.48
N ALA A 21 -9.29 -16.46 17.42
CA ALA A 21 -8.88 -16.88 18.75
C ALA A 21 -8.05 -18.16 18.72
N LEU A 22 -8.32 -19.09 17.80
CA LEU A 22 -7.55 -20.32 17.59
C LEU A 22 -6.23 -20.07 16.86
N ILE A 23 -6.16 -19.13 15.92
CA ILE A 23 -4.91 -18.68 15.30
C ILE A 23 -4.04 -17.94 16.34
N GLY A 24 -4.66 -17.08 17.15
CA GLY A 24 -4.00 -16.41 18.27
C GLY A 24 -3.55 -17.39 19.36
N ALA A 25 -4.37 -18.41 19.66
CA ALA A 25 -4.03 -19.47 20.62
C ALA A 25 -2.97 -20.43 20.06
N GLY A 26 -2.97 -20.71 18.76
CA GLY A 26 -1.93 -21.49 18.09
C GLY A 26 -0.58 -20.78 18.10
N ALA A 27 -0.57 -19.46 17.89
CA ALA A 27 0.61 -18.64 18.10
C ALA A 27 1.04 -18.65 19.59
N PHE A 28 0.10 -18.50 20.53
CA PHE A 28 0.33 -18.54 21.98
C PHE A 28 0.94 -19.87 22.46
N ILE A 29 0.43 -21.00 21.98
CA ILE A 29 0.94 -22.34 22.29
C ILE A 29 2.31 -22.57 21.63
N GLY A 30 2.52 -22.08 20.41
CA GLY A 30 3.83 -22.08 19.74
C GLY A 30 4.89 -21.20 20.41
N GLY A 31 4.49 -20.23 21.24
CA GLY A 31 5.41 -19.45 22.05
C GLY A 31 5.70 -20.02 23.44
N LEU A 32 4.83 -20.87 23.98
CA LEU A 32 5.11 -21.64 25.19
C LEU A 32 6.19 -22.72 24.98
N SER A 33 6.49 -23.10 23.73
CA SER A 33 7.61 -23.99 23.40
C SER A 33 8.98 -23.29 23.33
N GLY A 34 9.06 -22.00 23.64
CA GLY A 34 10.33 -21.24 23.70
C GLY A 34 10.88 -20.75 22.35
N VAL A 35 10.12 -20.93 21.26
CA VAL A 35 10.55 -20.61 19.89
C VAL A 35 10.04 -19.24 19.41
N VAL A 36 8.99 -18.70 20.01
CA VAL A 36 8.41 -17.40 19.61
C VAL A 36 8.66 -16.36 20.72
N PRO A 37 9.22 -15.18 20.40
CA PRO A 37 9.45 -14.15 21.40
C PRO A 37 8.13 -13.73 22.05
N ILE A 38 8.08 -13.75 23.39
CA ILE A 38 6.94 -13.32 24.24
C ILE A 38 6.30 -12.00 23.76
N PRO A 39 7.06 -10.97 23.31
CA PRO A 39 6.51 -9.76 22.73
C PRO A 39 5.59 -9.97 21.51
N LEU A 40 5.90 -10.94 20.64
CA LEU A 40 5.09 -11.23 19.45
C LEU A 40 3.76 -11.88 19.84
N LEU A 41 3.75 -12.74 20.86
CA LEU A 41 2.53 -13.32 21.41
C LEU A 41 1.64 -12.26 22.02
N LEU A 42 2.23 -11.33 22.77
CA LEU A 42 1.51 -10.23 23.40
C LEU A 42 0.97 -9.27 22.35
N LEU A 43 1.75 -8.98 21.30
CA LEU A 43 1.33 -8.19 20.15
C LEU A 43 0.17 -8.84 19.38
N ALA A 44 0.29 -10.13 19.06
CA ALA A 44 -0.74 -10.88 18.35
C ALA A 44 -2.02 -10.96 19.18
N PHE A 45 -1.91 -11.25 20.48
CA PHE A 45 -3.04 -11.32 21.39
C PHE A 45 -3.75 -9.97 21.53
N VAL A 46 -3.01 -8.89 21.81
CA VAL A 46 -3.57 -7.53 21.94
C VAL A 46 -4.20 -7.09 20.63
N THR A 47 -3.55 -7.35 19.50
CA THR A 47 -4.07 -6.94 18.19
C THR A 47 -5.30 -7.74 17.79
N VAL A 48 -5.33 -9.06 18.03
CA VAL A 48 -6.51 -9.89 17.79
C VAL A 48 -7.66 -9.48 18.71
N ALA A 49 -7.41 -9.20 19.98
CA ALA A 49 -8.41 -8.69 20.92
C ALA A 49 -8.95 -7.32 20.49
N LEU A 50 -8.10 -6.46 19.92
CA LEU A 50 -8.49 -5.15 19.41
C LEU A 50 -9.24 -5.24 18.07
N ILE A 51 -8.82 -6.10 17.15
CA ILE A 51 -9.56 -6.37 15.90
C ILE A 51 -10.93 -6.98 16.24
N ALA A 52 -10.99 -7.89 17.20
CA ALA A 52 -12.23 -8.51 17.65
C ALA A 52 -13.16 -7.49 18.31
N SER A 53 -12.65 -6.60 19.17
CA SER A 53 -13.46 -5.56 19.81
C SER A 53 -13.92 -4.47 18.82
N LEU A 54 -13.08 -4.07 17.86
CA LEU A 54 -13.48 -3.14 16.78
C LEU A 54 -14.41 -3.79 15.76
N GLY A 55 -14.23 -5.08 15.47
CA GLY A 55 -15.14 -5.86 14.63
C GLY A 55 -16.49 -6.08 15.29
N TRP A 56 -16.51 -6.24 16.61
CA TRP A 56 -17.73 -6.28 17.41
C TRP A 56 -18.46 -4.93 17.40
N LEU A 57 -17.71 -3.82 17.45
CA LEU A 57 -18.28 -2.49 17.25
C LEU A 57 -18.85 -2.31 15.84
N ASN A 58 -18.12 -2.64 14.77
CA ASN A 58 -18.57 -2.30 13.41
C ASN A 58 -19.75 -3.12 12.83
N HIS A 59 -20.38 -4.03 13.59
CA HIS A 59 -21.56 -4.84 13.23
C HIS A 59 -21.42 -5.78 12.00
N PHE A 60 -20.52 -5.48 11.06
CA PHE A 60 -20.25 -6.23 9.84
C PHE A 60 -18.74 -6.35 9.61
N TRP A 61 -18.30 -7.57 9.30
CA TRP A 61 -16.90 -7.84 8.98
C TRP A 61 -16.58 -7.37 7.55
N ASP A 62 -15.72 -6.35 7.44
CA ASP A 62 -15.17 -5.84 6.17
C ASP A 62 -13.64 -6.02 6.15
N PRO A 63 -13.09 -6.87 5.25
CA PRO A 63 -11.65 -7.12 5.18
C PRO A 63 -10.81 -5.91 4.78
N PHE A 64 -11.40 -4.95 4.06
CA PHE A 64 -10.70 -3.75 3.61
C PHE A 64 -10.91 -2.58 4.57
N SER A 65 -11.68 -2.74 5.64
CA SER A 65 -11.82 -1.68 6.64
C SER A 65 -10.47 -1.33 7.26
N PRO A 66 -10.18 -0.05 7.59
CA PRO A 66 -8.85 0.37 8.03
C PRO A 66 -8.42 -0.32 9.32
N SER A 67 -9.39 -0.58 10.21
CA SER A 67 -9.21 -1.29 11.49
C SER A 67 -8.89 -2.77 11.34
N VAL A 68 -9.13 -3.37 10.17
CA VAL A 68 -8.84 -4.78 9.90
C VAL A 68 -7.58 -4.91 9.05
N ILE A 69 -7.52 -4.22 7.91
CA ILE A 69 -6.47 -4.47 6.93
C ILE A 69 -5.08 -4.08 7.46
N PHE A 70 -4.95 -2.91 8.08
CA PHE A 70 -3.65 -2.43 8.53
C PHE A 70 -3.07 -3.31 9.64
N PRO A 71 -3.80 -3.61 10.73
CA PRO A 71 -3.29 -4.53 11.75
C PRO A 71 -3.02 -5.94 11.21
N ALA A 72 -3.88 -6.46 10.32
CA ALA A 72 -3.67 -7.79 9.73
C ALA A 72 -2.39 -7.87 8.90
N LEU A 73 -2.10 -6.85 8.08
CA LEU A 73 -0.88 -6.80 7.29
C LEU A 73 0.37 -6.68 8.16
N TRP A 74 0.34 -5.83 9.19
CA TRP A 74 1.46 -5.66 10.11
C TRP A 74 1.76 -6.92 10.92
N LEU A 75 0.72 -7.57 11.46
CA LEU A 75 0.90 -8.87 12.12
C LEU A 75 1.45 -9.92 11.17
N PHE A 76 0.91 -9.98 9.94
CA PHE A 76 1.40 -10.92 8.93
C PHE A 76 2.88 -10.70 8.63
N ALA A 77 3.32 -9.46 8.44
CA ALA A 77 4.73 -9.15 8.18
C ALA A 77 5.65 -9.49 9.36
N LEU A 78 5.20 -9.24 10.60
CA LEU A 78 5.95 -9.58 11.81
C LEU A 78 6.03 -11.09 12.06
N ILE A 79 4.98 -11.84 11.71
CA ILE A 79 5.02 -13.31 11.73
C ILE A 79 5.97 -13.81 10.64
N LEU A 80 5.89 -13.23 9.44
CA LEU A 80 6.73 -13.61 8.32
C LEU A 80 8.22 -13.36 8.60
N SER A 81 8.56 -12.28 9.30
CA SER A 81 9.94 -11.99 9.68
C SER A 81 10.53 -12.99 10.67
N GLN A 82 9.70 -13.78 11.38
CA GLN A 82 10.21 -14.86 12.26
C GLN A 82 10.70 -16.08 11.49
N LEU A 83 10.45 -16.17 10.18
CA LEU A 83 10.92 -17.31 9.40
C LEU A 83 12.43 -17.28 9.17
N GLU A 84 13.06 -16.10 9.28
CA GLU A 84 14.52 -15.89 9.14
C GLU A 84 15.14 -16.66 7.95
N LEU A 85 14.57 -16.46 6.76
CA LEU A 85 14.96 -17.17 5.54
C LEU A 85 16.27 -16.65 4.93
N THR A 86 16.88 -15.64 5.54
CA THR A 86 18.17 -15.07 5.14
C THR A 86 19.16 -15.10 6.31
N ARG A 87 20.44 -15.31 6.03
CA ARG A 87 21.48 -15.23 7.08
C ARG A 87 21.57 -13.84 7.71
N PHE A 88 21.17 -12.80 6.97
CA PHE A 88 21.08 -11.45 7.49
C PHE A 88 20.08 -11.34 8.65
N GLU A 89 18.90 -11.96 8.52
CA GLU A 89 17.90 -12.05 9.60
C GLU A 89 18.39 -12.85 10.80
N GLN A 90 19.06 -13.97 10.56
CA GLN A 90 19.59 -14.81 11.63
C GLN A 90 20.70 -14.12 12.43
N ARG A 91 21.54 -13.31 11.76
CA ARG A 91 22.62 -12.53 12.43
C ARG A 91 22.09 -11.31 13.16
N SER A 92 20.98 -10.73 12.68
CA SER A 92 20.38 -9.52 13.24
C SER A 92 18.87 -9.70 13.35
N PRO A 93 18.41 -10.50 14.32
CA PRO A 93 16.99 -10.63 14.60
C PRO A 93 16.42 -9.28 15.06
N LEU A 94 15.12 -9.09 14.86
CA LEU A 94 14.45 -7.86 15.27
C LEU A 94 14.58 -7.64 16.78
N SER A 95 14.96 -6.44 17.18
CA SER A 95 15.15 -6.07 18.57
C SER A 95 13.83 -6.10 19.37
N LEU A 96 13.93 -6.23 20.70
CA LEU A 96 12.77 -6.08 21.59
C LEU A 96 12.12 -4.70 21.42
N SER A 97 12.94 -3.65 21.25
CA SER A 97 12.50 -2.28 21.01
C SER A 97 11.62 -2.18 19.76
N PHE A 98 11.99 -2.87 18.68
CA PHE A 98 11.18 -2.91 17.46
C PHE A 98 9.78 -3.45 17.70
N TYR A 99 9.65 -4.55 18.43
CA TYR A 99 8.33 -5.11 18.75
C TYR A 99 7.51 -4.18 19.63
N LEU A 100 8.12 -3.53 20.61
CA LEU A 100 7.45 -2.56 21.47
C LEU A 100 6.99 -1.33 20.68
N TYR A 101 7.82 -0.81 19.78
CA TYR A 101 7.46 0.33 18.94
C TYR A 101 6.38 -0.04 17.91
N SER A 102 6.43 -1.24 17.35
CA SER A 102 5.38 -1.77 16.48
C SER A 102 4.05 -1.94 17.24
N LEU A 103 4.08 -2.37 18.51
CA LEU A 103 2.90 -2.42 19.37
C LEU A 103 2.32 -1.03 19.60
N LEU A 104 3.16 -0.06 19.97
CA LEU A 104 2.75 1.32 20.18
C LEU A 104 2.15 1.94 18.91
N ALA A 105 2.72 1.63 17.74
CA ALA A 105 2.21 2.05 16.45
C ALA A 105 0.82 1.47 16.17
N LEU A 106 0.63 0.16 16.39
CA LEU A 106 -0.67 -0.51 16.22
C LEU A 106 -1.73 0.07 17.16
N LEU A 107 -1.37 0.29 18.43
CA LEU A 107 -2.25 0.93 19.41
C LEU A 107 -2.62 2.34 18.98
N GLY A 108 -1.63 3.17 18.62
CA GLY A 108 -1.85 4.54 18.15
C GLY A 108 -2.80 4.57 16.94
N TYR A 109 -2.54 3.74 15.93
CA TYR A 109 -3.39 3.59 14.76
C TYR A 109 -4.83 3.19 15.11
N ILE A 110 -5.00 2.20 15.99
CA ILE A 110 -6.30 1.74 16.44
C ILE A 110 -7.06 2.84 17.18
N PHE A 111 -6.40 3.57 18.08
CA PHE A 111 -6.99 4.73 18.75
C PHE A 111 -7.41 5.81 17.76
N GLY A 112 -6.62 6.05 16.70
CA GLY A 112 -6.99 6.94 15.60
C GLY A 112 -8.27 6.49 14.89
N CYS A 113 -8.38 5.19 14.59
CA CYS A 113 -9.57 4.61 13.99
C CYS A 113 -10.80 4.73 14.90
N LEU A 114 -10.62 4.52 16.21
CA LEU A 114 -11.66 4.67 17.23
C LEU A 114 -12.12 6.13 17.35
N ALA A 115 -11.20 7.09 17.38
CA ALA A 115 -11.52 8.51 17.41
C ALA A 115 -12.36 8.94 16.20
N ALA A 116 -11.97 8.52 14.98
CA ALA A 116 -12.74 8.76 13.76
C ALA A 116 -14.14 8.13 13.83
N THR A 117 -14.25 6.96 14.46
CA THR A 117 -15.52 6.26 14.71
C THR A 117 -16.44 7.04 15.63
N LEU A 118 -15.90 7.58 16.72
CA LEU A 118 -16.66 8.34 17.70
C LEU A 118 -17.14 9.69 17.15
N ILE A 119 -16.36 10.33 16.28
CA ILE A 119 -16.77 11.58 15.59
C ILE A 119 -17.88 11.29 14.57
N HIS A 120 -17.80 10.15 13.88
CA HIS A 120 -18.74 9.77 12.83
C HIS A 120 -19.75 8.70 13.30
N ARG A 121 -20.31 8.83 14.51
CA ARG A 121 -21.28 7.87 15.09
C ARG A 121 -22.48 7.56 14.20
N ARG A 122 -22.92 8.50 13.36
CA ARG A 122 -24.06 8.29 12.43
C ARG A 122 -23.77 7.20 11.38
N VAL A 123 -22.50 6.91 11.10
CA VAL A 123 -22.07 5.92 10.09
C VAL A 123 -22.17 4.49 10.59
N PHE A 124 -22.21 4.31 11.91
CA PHE A 124 -22.27 2.99 12.55
C PHE A 124 -23.48 2.16 12.13
N LYS A 125 -24.52 2.80 11.58
CA LYS A 125 -25.74 2.16 11.08
C LYS A 125 -25.70 1.80 9.59
N GLN A 126 -24.66 2.20 8.86
CA GLN A 126 -24.60 2.01 7.41
C GLN A 126 -23.83 0.75 7.03
N ASP A 127 -24.51 -0.17 6.36
CA ASP A 127 -23.91 -1.39 5.82
C ASP A 127 -23.17 -1.08 4.50
N TYR A 128 -21.87 -1.40 4.45
CA TYR A 128 -21.04 -1.28 3.25
C TYR A 128 -21.59 -2.12 2.10
N ARG A 129 -22.36 -3.19 2.38
CA ARG A 129 -22.97 -4.05 1.35
C ARG A 129 -24.04 -3.35 0.53
N THR A 130 -24.59 -2.26 1.07
CA THR A 130 -25.57 -1.41 0.38
C THR A 130 -24.93 -0.25 -0.37
N LEU A 131 -23.59 -0.09 -0.31
CA LEU A 131 -22.87 1.05 -0.87
C LEU A 131 -23.17 1.24 -2.35
N ARG A 132 -23.16 0.16 -3.14
CA ARG A 132 -23.49 0.19 -4.57
C ARG A 132 -24.83 0.85 -4.85
N ASN A 133 -25.86 0.54 -4.06
CA ASN A 133 -27.22 1.03 -4.27
C ASN A 133 -27.35 2.52 -3.92
N ARG A 134 -26.42 3.05 -3.12
CA ARG A 134 -26.41 4.44 -2.65
C ARG A 134 -25.41 5.32 -3.40
N LEU A 135 -24.58 4.74 -4.27
CA LEU A 135 -23.51 5.49 -4.95
C LEU A 135 -24.09 6.61 -5.82
N MET A 136 -23.62 7.83 -5.56
CA MET A 136 -23.93 9.02 -6.32
C MET A 136 -23.01 9.11 -7.53
N LEU A 137 -23.59 9.08 -8.73
CA LEU A 137 -22.87 9.26 -9.99
C LEU A 137 -22.53 10.73 -10.22
N THR A 138 -21.32 11.11 -9.82
CA THR A 138 -20.83 12.49 -9.92
C THR A 138 -20.12 12.77 -11.24
N TRP A 139 -19.57 11.76 -11.92
CA TRP A 139 -18.84 11.96 -13.17
C TRP A 139 -19.75 12.04 -14.40
N ASN A 140 -19.50 13.04 -15.25
CA ASN A 140 -20.17 13.26 -16.52
C ASN A 140 -19.42 12.55 -17.65
N LYS A 141 -20.10 11.77 -18.50
CA LYS A 141 -19.46 10.97 -19.56
C LYS A 141 -18.58 11.80 -20.52
N PRO A 142 -19.08 12.86 -21.19
CA PRO A 142 -18.24 13.72 -22.03
C PRO A 142 -16.98 14.24 -21.31
N ARG A 143 -17.13 14.77 -20.10
CA ARG A 143 -16.01 15.33 -19.33
C ARG A 143 -15.02 14.27 -18.86
N PHE A 144 -15.54 13.11 -18.45
CA PHE A 144 -14.74 11.95 -18.11
C PHE A 144 -13.87 11.53 -19.29
N MET A 145 -14.46 11.41 -20.49
CA MET A 145 -13.71 11.04 -21.70
C MET A 145 -12.63 12.07 -22.07
N VAL A 146 -12.93 13.36 -21.95
CA VAL A 146 -11.94 14.44 -22.18
C VAL A 146 -10.82 14.36 -21.16
N ALA A 147 -11.14 14.19 -19.88
CA ALA A 147 -10.14 14.10 -18.81
C ALA A 147 -9.25 12.86 -18.95
N THR A 148 -9.81 11.68 -19.24
CA THR A 148 -9.03 10.45 -19.46
C THR A 148 -8.19 10.53 -20.73
N THR A 149 -8.70 11.13 -21.80
CA THR A 149 -7.93 11.35 -23.03
C THR A 149 -6.77 12.32 -22.77
N GLY A 150 -7.00 13.40 -22.03
CA GLY A 150 -5.95 14.34 -21.63
C GLY A 150 -4.84 13.67 -20.83
N LEU A 151 -5.19 12.86 -19.82
CA LEU A 151 -4.20 12.06 -19.08
C LEU A 151 -3.42 11.10 -19.99
N PHE A 152 -4.10 10.42 -20.92
CA PHE A 152 -3.46 9.50 -21.85
C PHE A 152 -2.49 10.20 -22.80
N LEU A 153 -2.84 11.38 -23.31
CA LEU A 153 -1.93 12.19 -24.14
C LEU A 153 -0.71 12.66 -23.34
N LEU A 154 -0.89 13.04 -22.06
CA LEU A 154 0.22 13.37 -21.17
C LEU A 154 1.13 12.16 -20.90
N THR A 155 0.56 10.97 -20.71
CA THR A 155 1.34 9.72 -20.66
C THR A 155 2.20 9.57 -21.91
N LEU A 156 1.61 9.65 -23.10
CA LEU A 156 2.34 9.45 -24.34
C LEU A 156 3.45 10.49 -24.53
N ALA A 157 3.21 11.74 -24.13
CA ALA A 157 4.23 12.78 -24.13
C ALA A 157 5.38 12.46 -23.16
N GLY A 158 5.08 12.00 -21.94
CA GLY A 158 6.09 11.58 -20.97
C GLY A 158 6.93 10.41 -21.47
N ILE A 159 6.28 9.36 -21.97
CA ILE A 159 6.95 8.19 -22.56
C ILE A 159 7.78 8.59 -23.78
N GLY A 160 7.23 9.42 -24.67
CA GLY A 160 7.93 9.91 -25.85
C GLY A 160 9.16 10.75 -25.50
N TYR A 161 9.09 11.56 -24.44
CA TYR A 161 10.24 12.32 -23.94
C TYR A 161 11.32 11.38 -23.39
N GLU A 162 10.97 10.42 -22.54
CA GLU A 162 11.94 9.45 -22.01
C GLU A 162 12.60 8.66 -23.16
N TYR A 163 11.80 8.16 -24.12
CA TYR A 163 12.34 7.48 -25.29
C TYR A 163 13.26 8.37 -26.13
N SER A 164 12.93 9.65 -26.31
CA SER A 164 13.78 10.59 -27.05
C SER A 164 15.15 10.82 -26.40
N ARG A 165 15.25 10.62 -25.08
CA ARG A 165 16.48 10.82 -24.31
C ARG A 165 17.36 9.59 -24.24
N PHE A 166 16.77 8.41 -24.08
CA PHE A 166 17.52 7.17 -23.88
C PHE A 166 17.50 6.23 -25.07
N HIS A 167 16.70 6.54 -26.10
CA HIS A 167 16.48 5.73 -27.29
C HIS A 167 15.98 4.31 -27.01
N THR A 168 15.54 4.05 -25.78
CA THR A 168 14.97 2.79 -25.31
C THR A 168 14.13 3.04 -24.05
N LEU A 169 13.39 2.02 -23.62
CA LEU A 169 12.59 2.03 -22.39
C LEU A 169 13.02 0.86 -21.48
N PRO A 170 12.76 0.91 -20.17
CA PRO A 170 13.31 -0.07 -19.22
C PRO A 170 13.10 -1.54 -19.62
N LEU A 171 11.90 -1.93 -20.04
CA LEU A 171 11.60 -3.30 -20.47
C LEU A 171 12.34 -3.71 -21.75
N PHE A 172 12.76 -2.79 -22.60
CA PHE A 172 13.47 -3.09 -23.85
C PHE A 172 14.98 -2.82 -23.75
N SER A 173 15.44 -2.28 -22.63
CA SER A 173 16.86 -2.06 -22.38
C SER A 173 17.59 -3.39 -22.16
N PRO A 174 18.82 -3.54 -22.69
CA PRO A 174 19.71 -4.65 -22.32
C PRO A 174 20.01 -4.68 -20.83
N ASN A 175 20.02 -3.51 -20.16
CA ASN A 175 20.18 -3.39 -18.73
C ASN A 175 19.05 -2.52 -18.15
N PRO A 176 17.90 -3.13 -17.80
CA PRO A 176 16.75 -2.43 -17.25
C PRO A 176 17.02 -1.70 -15.93
N ASP A 177 17.85 -2.27 -15.04
CA ASP A 177 18.14 -1.66 -13.73
C ASP A 177 18.98 -0.39 -13.87
N LEU A 178 20.02 -0.43 -14.71
CA LEU A 178 20.86 0.75 -14.96
C LEU A 178 20.03 1.89 -15.58
N LEU A 179 19.20 1.58 -16.58
CA LEU A 179 18.39 2.60 -17.23
C LEU A 179 17.41 3.27 -16.27
N ARG A 180 16.85 2.53 -15.30
CA ARG A 180 15.97 3.11 -14.29
C ARG A 180 16.69 4.08 -13.37
N VAL A 181 17.90 3.73 -12.94
CA VAL A 181 18.74 4.64 -12.14
C VAL A 181 19.06 5.91 -12.95
N GLN A 182 19.36 5.74 -14.24
CA GLN A 182 19.61 6.88 -15.14
C GLN A 182 18.35 7.74 -15.36
N LEU A 183 17.18 7.13 -15.52
CA LEU A 183 15.90 7.82 -15.65
C LEU A 183 15.62 8.66 -14.39
N ASP A 184 15.75 8.05 -13.22
CA ASP A 184 15.54 8.72 -11.93
C ASP A 184 16.50 9.90 -11.72
N GLN A 185 17.73 9.82 -12.26
CA GLN A 185 18.75 10.87 -12.12
C GLN A 185 18.68 11.96 -13.20
N ALA A 186 18.38 11.61 -14.44
CA ALA A 186 18.54 12.51 -15.60
C ALA A 186 17.22 13.07 -16.14
N VAL A 187 16.08 12.42 -15.88
CA VAL A 187 14.77 12.94 -16.21
C VAL A 187 14.22 13.59 -14.95
N GLY A 188 14.01 14.91 -14.97
CA GLY A 188 13.42 15.59 -13.81
C GLY A 188 12.16 14.87 -13.36
N GLY A 189 12.04 14.58 -12.05
CA GLY A 189 11.06 13.62 -11.52
C GLY A 189 9.62 13.85 -11.98
N LEU A 190 9.24 15.09 -12.32
CA LEU A 190 7.95 15.43 -12.92
C LEU A 190 7.66 14.73 -14.24
N ILE A 191 8.64 14.61 -15.14
CA ILE A 191 8.41 13.99 -16.45
C ILE A 191 8.23 12.47 -16.28
N HIS A 192 9.01 11.86 -15.39
CA HIS A 192 8.81 10.45 -15.04
C HIS A 192 7.41 10.22 -14.45
N LEU A 193 6.93 11.13 -13.58
CA LEU A 193 5.57 11.08 -13.04
C LEU A 193 4.49 11.15 -14.13
N LEU A 194 4.71 11.86 -15.24
CA LEU A 194 3.80 11.85 -16.39
C LEU A 194 3.77 10.49 -17.09
N SER A 195 4.93 9.84 -17.22
CA SER A 195 5.03 8.53 -17.88
C SER A 195 4.27 7.41 -17.14
N VAL A 196 4.12 7.54 -15.82
CA VAL A 196 3.41 6.56 -14.96
C VAL A 196 1.93 6.89 -14.70
N LEU A 197 1.39 7.95 -15.34
CA LEU A 197 -0.05 8.27 -15.33
C LEU A 197 -1.02 7.15 -15.76
N PRO A 198 -0.62 6.12 -16.54
CA PRO A 198 -1.50 4.98 -16.82
C PRO A 198 -2.10 4.34 -15.57
N MET A 199 -1.40 4.43 -14.43
CA MET A 199 -1.89 3.98 -13.14
C MET A 199 -3.23 4.63 -12.77
N GLN A 200 -3.31 5.96 -12.78
CA GLN A 200 -4.52 6.71 -12.46
C GLN A 200 -5.60 6.47 -13.51
N ILE A 201 -5.20 6.35 -14.79
CA ILE A 201 -6.13 6.02 -15.88
C ILE A 201 -6.82 4.68 -15.60
N ILE A 202 -6.06 3.63 -15.26
CA ILE A 202 -6.63 2.32 -14.91
C ILE A 202 -7.59 2.42 -13.73
N MET A 203 -7.21 3.14 -12.67
CA MET A 203 -8.05 3.32 -11.49
C MET A 203 -9.40 3.97 -11.84
N VAL A 204 -9.38 5.12 -12.53
CA VAL A 204 -10.61 5.88 -12.83
C VAL A 204 -11.45 5.20 -13.91
N VAL A 205 -10.82 4.61 -14.94
CA VAL A 205 -11.51 3.86 -15.99
C VAL A 205 -12.12 2.59 -15.45
N GLY A 206 -11.41 1.84 -14.61
CA GLY A 206 -11.94 0.61 -14.02
C GLY A 206 -13.12 0.86 -13.10
N ILE A 207 -13.11 1.91 -12.27
CA ILE A 207 -14.30 2.29 -11.48
C ILE A 207 -15.44 2.72 -12.39
N TYR A 208 -15.16 3.59 -13.37
CA TYR A 208 -16.18 4.03 -14.33
C TYR A 208 -16.81 2.84 -15.04
N PHE A 209 -16.00 1.87 -15.43
CA PHE A 209 -16.40 0.63 -16.08
C PHE A 209 -17.24 -0.28 -15.16
N PHE A 210 -16.77 -0.57 -13.95
CA PHE A 210 -17.50 -1.36 -12.96
C PHE A 210 -18.84 -0.72 -12.62
N PHE A 211 -18.95 0.59 -12.65
CA PHE A 211 -20.19 1.26 -12.25
C PHE A 211 -21.18 1.45 -13.40
N ARG A 212 -20.71 1.96 -14.54
CA ARG A 212 -21.61 2.38 -15.63
C ARG A 212 -22.21 1.25 -16.43
N SER A 213 -21.68 0.02 -16.31
CA SER A 213 -22.31 -1.22 -16.79
C SER A 213 -23.13 -1.06 -18.07
N TYR A 214 -22.57 -0.40 -19.10
CA TYR A 214 -23.19 -0.42 -20.40
C TYR A 214 -23.04 -1.87 -20.88
N GLN A 215 -24.13 -2.63 -20.83
CA GLN A 215 -24.16 -4.07 -21.10
C GLN A 215 -23.84 -4.42 -22.57
N SER A 216 -23.37 -3.47 -23.38
CA SER A 216 -22.94 -3.78 -24.74
C SER A 216 -21.56 -4.42 -24.73
N ARG A 217 -21.42 -5.49 -25.51
CA ARG A 217 -20.13 -6.14 -25.80
C ARG A 217 -19.07 -5.13 -26.25
N MET A 218 -19.48 -4.07 -26.96
CA MET A 218 -18.58 -3.01 -27.42
C MET A 218 -17.98 -2.19 -26.27
N ALA A 219 -18.75 -1.90 -25.21
CA ALA A 219 -18.21 -1.18 -24.05
C ALA A 219 -17.16 -2.03 -23.32
N TRP A 220 -17.39 -3.34 -23.20
CA TRP A 220 -16.40 -4.29 -22.67
C TRP A 220 -15.11 -4.29 -23.48
N ILE A 221 -15.23 -4.36 -24.81
CA ILE A 221 -14.06 -4.34 -25.70
C ILE A 221 -13.31 -3.02 -25.54
N VAL A 222 -13.99 -1.87 -25.66
CA VAL A 222 -13.34 -0.55 -25.62
C VAL A 222 -12.66 -0.28 -24.26
N PHE A 223 -13.39 -0.41 -23.16
CA PHE A 223 -12.81 -0.12 -21.83
C PHE A 223 -11.83 -1.20 -21.38
N GLY A 224 -12.11 -2.47 -21.69
CA GLY A 224 -11.22 -3.59 -21.38
C GLY A 224 -9.89 -3.46 -22.13
N SER A 225 -9.92 -3.21 -23.44
CA SER A 225 -8.72 -2.96 -24.24
C SER A 225 -7.97 -1.71 -23.78
N PHE A 226 -8.66 -0.65 -23.37
CA PHE A 226 -8.00 0.56 -22.86
C PHE A 226 -7.31 0.33 -21.51
N ILE A 227 -7.94 -0.41 -20.59
CA ILE A 227 -7.30 -0.84 -19.33
C ILE A 227 -6.09 -1.73 -19.62
N ALA A 228 -6.24 -2.72 -20.51
CA ALA A 228 -5.16 -3.63 -20.88
C ALA A 228 -3.97 -2.90 -21.52
N LEU A 229 -4.23 -1.93 -22.40
CA LEU A 229 -3.21 -1.06 -22.98
C LEU A 229 -2.44 -0.29 -21.89
N ASN A 230 -3.14 0.32 -20.93
CA ASN A 230 -2.49 1.05 -19.85
C ASN A 230 -1.68 0.12 -18.93
N PHE A 231 -2.13 -1.11 -18.67
CA PHE A 231 -1.31 -2.11 -17.98
C PHE A 231 -0.06 -2.47 -18.78
N ALA A 232 -0.16 -2.62 -20.10
CA ALA A 232 0.99 -2.86 -20.96
C ALA A 232 1.99 -1.69 -20.91
N LEU A 233 1.49 -0.44 -20.91
CA LEU A 233 2.34 0.75 -20.75
C LEU A 233 3.06 0.74 -19.40
N LEU A 234 2.38 0.43 -18.30
CA LEU A 234 3.03 0.31 -16.98
C LEU A 234 4.06 -0.82 -16.93
N ALA A 235 3.78 -1.94 -17.60
CA ALA A 235 4.70 -3.09 -17.63
C ALA A 235 6.04 -2.75 -18.28
N ILE A 236 6.09 -1.76 -19.19
CA ILE A 236 7.35 -1.31 -19.81
C ILE A 236 8.34 -0.76 -18.76
N TRP A 237 7.88 -0.30 -17.59
CA TRP A 237 8.75 0.25 -16.54
C TRP A 237 9.39 -0.88 -15.71
N SER A 238 8.95 -2.14 -15.91
CA SER A 238 9.43 -3.33 -15.21
C SER A 238 9.43 -3.15 -13.67
N ALA A 239 8.49 -2.34 -13.15
CA ALA A 239 8.40 -2.00 -11.74
C ALA A 239 7.12 -2.58 -11.13
N ARG A 240 7.26 -3.40 -10.08
CA ARG A 240 6.10 -3.84 -9.29
C ARG A 240 5.35 -2.66 -8.65
N SER A 241 6.08 -1.60 -8.27
CA SER A 241 5.53 -0.41 -7.61
C SER A 241 4.52 0.35 -8.48
N VAL A 242 4.56 0.23 -9.81
CA VAL A 242 3.58 0.87 -10.68
C VAL A 242 2.38 -0.02 -11.00
N LEU A 243 2.52 -1.34 -10.91
CA LEU A 243 1.46 -2.31 -11.22
C LEU A 243 0.53 -2.60 -10.03
N LEU A 244 1.04 -2.60 -8.81
CA LEU A 244 0.26 -2.89 -7.60
C LEU A 244 -0.82 -1.84 -7.27
N PRO A 245 -0.54 -0.52 -7.31
CA PRO A 245 -1.55 0.47 -6.94
C PRO A 245 -2.86 0.32 -7.72
N PRO A 246 -2.87 0.25 -9.07
CA PRO A 246 -4.12 0.12 -9.80
C PRO A 246 -4.79 -1.23 -9.54
N LEU A 247 -4.04 -2.32 -9.37
CA LEU A 247 -4.61 -3.63 -9.03
C LEU A 247 -5.34 -3.63 -7.68
N VAL A 248 -4.70 -3.09 -6.64
CA VAL A 248 -5.31 -3.00 -5.30
C VAL A 248 -6.52 -2.06 -5.33
N VAL A 249 -6.43 -0.90 -5.99
CA VAL A 249 -7.57 0.02 -6.14
C VAL A 249 -8.73 -0.66 -6.85
N LEU A 250 -8.50 -1.36 -7.96
CA LEU A 250 -9.55 -2.08 -8.67
C LEU A 250 -10.15 -3.20 -7.81
N LEU A 251 -9.34 -3.93 -7.07
CA LEU A 251 -9.79 -5.00 -6.19
C LEU A 251 -10.68 -4.47 -5.07
N VAL A 252 -10.25 -3.42 -4.39
CA VAL A 252 -11.01 -2.75 -3.32
C VAL A 252 -12.29 -2.13 -3.89
N SER A 253 -12.21 -1.49 -5.05
CA SER A 253 -13.39 -0.92 -5.71
C SER A 253 -14.39 -1.98 -6.13
N TYR A 254 -13.90 -3.11 -6.66
CA TYR A 254 -14.73 -4.25 -7.00
C TYR A 254 -15.40 -4.85 -5.76
N HIS A 255 -14.69 -4.88 -4.61
CA HIS A 255 -15.23 -5.30 -3.32
C HIS A 255 -16.48 -4.50 -2.93
N TYR A 256 -16.38 -3.16 -2.98
CA TYR A 256 -17.46 -2.27 -2.54
C TYR A 256 -18.55 -2.05 -3.59
N LEU A 257 -18.23 -2.18 -4.89
CA LEU A 257 -19.16 -1.84 -5.97
C LEU A 257 -19.83 -3.03 -6.63
N ARG A 258 -19.27 -4.25 -6.53
CA ARG A 258 -19.76 -5.41 -7.28
C ARG A 258 -19.88 -6.68 -6.46
N TYR A 259 -18.84 -7.07 -5.72
CA TYR A 259 -18.81 -8.36 -5.04
C TYR A 259 -18.15 -8.26 -3.67
N HIS A 260 -18.89 -8.62 -2.62
CA HIS A 260 -18.36 -8.60 -1.26
C HIS A 260 -17.47 -9.82 -0.99
N PHE A 261 -16.15 -9.61 -1.06
CA PHE A 261 -15.16 -10.64 -0.73
C PHE A 261 -15.31 -11.13 0.71
N GLY A 262 -15.43 -12.44 0.86
CA GLY A 262 -15.15 -13.12 2.13
C GLY A 262 -13.65 -13.35 2.32
N MET A 263 -13.26 -13.82 3.50
CA MET A 263 -11.85 -14.11 3.83
C MET A 263 -11.17 -15.04 2.79
N ARG A 264 -11.89 -16.07 2.33
CA ARG A 264 -11.36 -16.99 1.30
C ARG A 264 -10.99 -16.26 0.01
N SER A 265 -11.83 -15.35 -0.45
CA SER A 265 -11.57 -14.57 -1.66
C SER A 265 -10.41 -13.61 -1.48
N VAL A 266 -10.27 -13.00 -0.30
CA VAL A 266 -9.11 -12.15 0.04
C VAL A 266 -7.82 -12.97 0.00
N LEU A 267 -7.82 -14.17 0.61
CA LEU A 267 -6.66 -15.06 0.60
C LEU A 267 -6.28 -15.50 -0.82
N VAL A 268 -7.26 -15.87 -1.64
CA VAL A 268 -7.02 -16.19 -3.06
C VAL A 268 -6.45 -14.98 -3.80
N ALA A 269 -7.02 -13.79 -3.60
CA ALA A 269 -6.50 -12.57 -4.21
C ALA A 269 -5.06 -12.26 -3.80
N THR A 270 -4.72 -12.42 -2.51
CA THR A 270 -3.35 -12.25 -2.01
C THR A 270 -2.39 -13.23 -2.69
N ILE A 271 -2.77 -14.50 -2.83
CA ILE A 271 -1.96 -15.51 -3.53
C ILE A 271 -1.77 -15.13 -5.01
N LEU A 272 -2.83 -14.67 -5.68
CA LEU A 272 -2.76 -14.24 -7.08
C LEU A 272 -1.94 -12.95 -7.29
N ILE A 273 -1.72 -12.15 -6.25
CA ILE A 273 -0.83 -10.98 -6.30
C ILE A 273 0.65 -11.39 -6.22
N LEU A 274 0.99 -12.55 -5.63
CA LEU A 274 2.39 -12.99 -5.49
C LEU A 274 3.14 -13.06 -6.83
N PRO A 275 2.59 -13.63 -7.92
CA PRO A 275 3.24 -13.57 -9.23
C PRO A 275 3.52 -12.14 -9.72
N VAL A 276 2.63 -11.18 -9.43
CA VAL A 276 2.84 -9.77 -9.80
C VAL A 276 3.99 -9.15 -8.98
N LEU A 277 4.19 -9.61 -7.75
CA LEU A 277 5.29 -9.19 -6.89
C LEU A 277 6.63 -9.84 -7.26
N SER A 278 6.61 -11.11 -7.67
CA SER A 278 7.81 -11.92 -7.94
C SER A 278 8.29 -11.82 -9.39
N LEU A 279 7.40 -11.92 -10.39
CA LEU A 279 7.82 -12.06 -11.78
C LEU A 279 8.56 -10.84 -12.35
N PRO A 280 8.11 -9.58 -12.15
CA PRO A 280 8.84 -8.44 -12.70
C PRO A 280 10.27 -8.32 -12.17
N PRO A 281 10.53 -8.41 -10.84
CA PRO A 281 11.89 -8.46 -10.32
C PRO A 281 12.72 -9.63 -10.85
N LEU A 282 12.15 -10.83 -10.97
CA LEU A 282 12.87 -12.02 -11.46
C LEU A 282 13.26 -11.86 -12.93
N ILE A 283 12.34 -11.44 -13.80
CA ILE A 283 12.62 -11.17 -15.22
C ILE A 283 13.71 -10.10 -15.36
N ARG A 284 13.62 -9.05 -14.55
CA ARG A 284 14.59 -7.95 -14.54
C ARG A 284 15.97 -8.40 -14.08
N GLN A 285 16.03 -9.21 -13.03
CA GLN A 285 17.26 -9.80 -12.53
C GLN A 285 17.90 -10.71 -13.57
N GLN A 286 17.13 -11.59 -14.20
CA GLN A 286 17.62 -12.48 -15.26
C GLN A 286 18.19 -11.71 -16.45
N ARG A 287 17.57 -10.59 -16.83
CA ARG A 287 18.06 -9.75 -17.93
C ARG A 287 19.31 -8.96 -17.57
N THR A 288 19.39 -8.45 -16.35
CA THR A 288 20.49 -7.58 -15.91
C THR A 288 21.73 -8.38 -15.50
N TYR A 289 21.53 -9.49 -14.81
CA TYR A 289 22.59 -10.26 -14.16
C TYR A 289 22.74 -11.69 -14.73
N GLY A 290 21.94 -12.08 -15.74
CA GLY A 290 21.97 -13.40 -16.36
C GLY A 290 21.37 -14.50 -15.48
N GLU A 291 21.88 -15.73 -15.61
CA GLU A 291 21.47 -16.89 -14.78
C GLU A 291 21.96 -16.80 -13.33
N THR A 292 22.66 -15.73 -12.95
CA THR A 292 23.06 -15.57 -11.57
C THR A 292 21.82 -15.36 -10.71
N HIS A 293 21.67 -16.22 -9.70
CA HIS A 293 20.71 -16.04 -8.61
C HIS A 293 21.14 -14.87 -7.70
N TYR A 294 21.38 -13.70 -8.30
CA TYR A 294 21.86 -12.48 -7.66
C TYR A 294 21.15 -12.15 -6.34
N LEU A 295 19.81 -12.12 -6.32
CA LEU A 295 19.05 -11.85 -5.09
C LEU A 295 19.28 -12.94 -4.04
N TYR A 296 19.27 -14.20 -4.42
CA TYR A 296 19.57 -15.33 -3.55
C TYR A 296 20.96 -15.22 -2.93
N THR A 297 21.97 -14.88 -3.73
CA THR A 297 23.36 -14.75 -3.29
C THR A 297 23.55 -13.57 -2.35
N ILE A 298 23.03 -12.39 -2.70
CA ILE A 298 23.16 -11.18 -1.87
C ILE A 298 22.35 -11.29 -0.60
N ALA A 299 21.17 -11.92 -0.67
CA ALA A 299 20.38 -12.15 0.53
C ALA A 299 20.98 -13.20 1.44
N GLU A 300 22.02 -13.94 1.01
CA GLU A 300 22.51 -15.13 1.70
C GLU A 300 21.34 -16.04 2.12
N ALA A 301 20.45 -16.33 1.15
CA ALA A 301 19.22 -17.07 1.41
C ALA A 301 19.52 -18.50 1.94
N THR A 302 18.76 -18.94 2.94
CA THR A 302 18.91 -20.25 3.59
C THR A 302 17.95 -21.31 3.04
N ILE A 303 17.03 -20.91 2.16
CA ILE A 303 16.09 -21.80 1.46
C ILE A 303 16.75 -22.50 0.27
N PRO A 304 16.27 -23.69 -0.15
CA PRO A 304 16.76 -24.32 -1.38
C PRO A 304 16.59 -23.41 -2.62
N PRO A 305 17.56 -23.37 -3.57
CA PRO A 305 17.52 -22.47 -4.74
C PRO A 305 16.27 -22.59 -5.62
N GLN A 306 15.65 -23.77 -5.67
CA GLN A 306 14.39 -23.99 -6.39
C GLN A 306 13.21 -23.14 -5.90
N TYR A 307 13.33 -22.55 -4.70
CA TYR A 307 12.33 -21.66 -4.09
C TYR A 307 12.73 -20.18 -4.14
N ASP A 308 13.75 -19.80 -4.92
CA ASP A 308 14.21 -18.41 -5.07
C ASP A 308 13.07 -17.44 -5.49
N TRP A 309 12.04 -17.93 -6.18
CA TRP A 309 10.87 -17.13 -6.56
C TRP A 309 10.05 -16.56 -5.37
N ILE A 310 10.20 -17.14 -4.17
CA ILE A 310 9.59 -16.66 -2.92
C ILE A 310 10.40 -15.51 -2.32
N LEU A 311 11.70 -15.45 -2.62
CA LEU A 311 12.61 -14.51 -1.98
C LEU A 311 12.24 -13.05 -2.26
N PRO A 312 11.91 -12.61 -3.50
CA PRO A 312 11.53 -11.21 -3.75
C PRO A 312 10.36 -10.71 -2.90
N PRO A 313 9.18 -11.37 -2.83
CA PRO A 313 8.09 -10.90 -1.98
C PRO A 313 8.41 -11.03 -0.48
N TYR A 314 9.23 -12.00 -0.08
CA TYR A 314 9.67 -12.18 1.31
C TYR A 314 10.56 -11.01 1.78
N ILE A 315 11.70 -10.79 1.14
CA ILE A 315 12.67 -9.74 1.54
C ILE A 315 12.07 -8.34 1.40
N THR A 316 11.13 -8.15 0.47
CA THR A 316 10.40 -6.88 0.30
C THR A 316 9.59 -6.53 1.56
N LEU A 317 9.14 -7.52 2.32
CA LEU A 317 8.44 -7.29 3.58
C LEU A 317 9.43 -7.26 4.76
N THR A 318 10.29 -8.27 4.88
CA THR A 318 11.07 -8.49 6.11
C THR A 318 12.27 -7.55 6.24
N TRP A 319 13.02 -7.30 5.16
CA TRP A 319 14.19 -6.41 5.23
C TRP A 319 13.83 -4.96 5.52
N ASN A 320 12.61 -4.52 5.19
CA ASN A 320 12.15 -3.17 5.52
C ASN A 320 11.80 -3.01 7.00
N LEU A 321 11.43 -4.10 7.68
CA LEU A 321 11.29 -4.12 9.14
C LEU A 321 12.65 -4.04 9.81
N GLN A 322 13.64 -4.83 9.34
CA GLN A 322 15.01 -4.76 9.85
C GLN A 322 15.66 -3.41 9.60
N ALA A 323 15.40 -2.81 8.43
CA ALA A 323 15.86 -1.46 8.12
C ALA A 323 15.30 -0.43 9.10
N ALA A 324 14.02 -0.55 9.46
CA ALA A 324 13.42 0.31 10.47
C ALA A 324 13.96 0.04 11.89
N ASP A 325 14.26 -1.21 12.25
CA ASP A 325 14.86 -1.56 13.54
C ASP A 325 16.22 -0.87 13.74
N LYS A 326 17.12 -0.93 12.75
CA LYS A 326 18.42 -0.25 12.87
C LYS A 326 18.34 1.27 12.89
N VAL A 327 17.27 1.86 12.33
CA VAL A 327 17.04 3.30 12.48
C VAL A 327 16.76 3.64 13.94
N PHE A 328 16.09 2.76 14.68
CA PHE A 328 15.81 2.96 16.10
C PHE A 328 17.06 2.88 16.96
N ASP A 329 18.04 2.06 16.57
CA ASP A 329 19.35 2.00 17.23
C ASP A 329 20.23 3.21 16.85
N TYR A 330 20.24 3.59 15.57
CA TYR A 330 21.15 4.62 15.07
C TYR A 330 20.76 6.05 15.47
N VAL A 331 19.48 6.41 15.38
CA VAL A 331 19.06 7.81 15.57
C VAL A 331 19.39 8.33 16.96
N PRO A 332 19.14 7.61 18.07
CA PRO A 332 19.49 8.10 19.40
C PRO A 332 20.99 8.27 19.63
N ASP A 333 21.81 7.41 19.00
CA ASP A 333 23.24 7.28 19.30
C ASP A 333 24.14 8.12 18.37
N GLU A 334 23.71 8.32 17.12
CA GLU A 334 24.58 8.82 16.05
C GLU A 334 23.98 9.93 15.19
N ALA A 335 22.69 10.27 15.35
CA ALA A 335 22.04 11.35 14.62
C ALA A 335 21.16 12.23 15.51
N SER A 336 20.75 13.39 14.99
CA SER A 336 19.74 14.21 15.65
C SER A 336 18.36 13.93 15.07
N TYR A 337 17.34 14.04 15.90
CA TYR A 337 15.95 14.06 15.44
C TYR A 337 15.75 15.20 14.43
N GLN A 338 14.92 14.94 13.42
CA GLN A 338 14.73 15.80 12.25
C GLN A 338 13.48 16.69 12.34
N TYR A 339 12.71 16.59 13.44
CA TYR A 339 11.63 17.48 13.85
C TYR A 339 10.56 17.76 12.78
N GLY A 340 10.27 16.78 11.92
CA GLY A 340 9.21 16.85 10.91
C GLY A 340 9.73 17.06 9.50
N ALA A 341 11.05 17.21 9.32
CA ALA A 341 11.66 17.38 8.02
C ALA A 341 11.38 16.16 7.11
N HIS A 342 11.49 14.94 7.64
CA HIS A 342 11.24 13.74 6.85
C HIS A 342 9.77 13.54 6.49
N LEU A 343 8.84 13.93 7.37
CA LEU A 343 7.42 13.79 7.12
C LEU A 343 6.85 14.89 6.20
N ILE A 344 7.38 16.11 6.28
CA ILE A 344 6.79 17.27 5.61
C ILE A 344 7.55 17.62 4.33
N LEU A 345 8.88 17.54 4.32
CA LEU A 345 9.71 18.07 3.25
C LEU A 345 10.18 16.99 2.26
N ASP A 346 10.47 15.76 2.71
CA ASP A 346 10.83 14.63 1.82
C ASP A 346 9.88 14.45 0.64
N PRO A 347 8.54 14.51 0.81
CA PRO A 347 7.63 14.27 -0.30
C PRO A 347 7.76 15.32 -1.41
N PHE A 348 8.26 16.51 -1.08
CA PHE A 348 8.47 17.59 -2.04
C PHE A 348 9.93 17.73 -2.45
N TYR A 349 10.85 17.00 -1.81
CA TYR A 349 12.27 17.12 -2.06
C TYR A 349 12.69 16.77 -3.50
N PRO A 350 12.12 15.75 -4.17
CA PRO A 350 12.38 15.51 -5.59
C PRO A 350 11.91 16.65 -6.51
N LEU A 351 10.94 17.45 -6.08
CA LEU A 351 10.36 18.55 -6.86
C LEU A 351 11.01 19.91 -6.55
N LEU A 352 11.28 20.17 -5.28
CA LEU A 352 11.77 21.43 -4.74
C LEU A 352 13.23 21.34 -4.28
N GLY A 353 13.90 20.21 -4.54
CA GLY A 353 15.26 19.93 -4.07
C GLY A 353 16.28 21.04 -4.32
N PRO A 354 16.33 21.69 -5.50
CA PRO A 354 17.22 22.84 -5.71
C PRO A 354 17.00 24.00 -4.73
N ILE A 355 15.76 24.18 -4.26
CA ILE A 355 15.38 25.22 -3.30
C ILE A 355 15.60 24.74 -1.85
N LEU A 356 15.33 23.46 -1.57
CA LEU A 356 15.39 22.91 -0.21
C LEU A 356 16.80 22.47 0.23
N ARG A 357 17.65 22.02 -0.71
CA ARG A 357 19.02 21.51 -0.47
C ARG A 357 19.89 22.45 0.38
N PRO A 358 19.90 23.78 0.16
CA PRO A 358 20.74 24.67 0.96
C PRO A 358 20.31 24.76 2.43
N PHE A 359 19.03 24.54 2.72
CA PHE A 359 18.46 24.67 4.07
C PHE A 359 18.42 23.35 4.81
N PHE A 360 18.25 22.24 4.08
CA PHE A 360 18.10 20.90 4.62
C PHE A 360 18.96 19.89 3.87
N PRO A 361 20.30 20.00 3.96
CA PRO A 361 21.21 19.13 3.23
C PRO A 361 21.09 17.67 3.66
N ASP A 362 20.71 17.42 4.91
CA ASP A 362 20.64 16.09 5.51
C ASP A 362 19.38 15.30 5.11
N ILE A 363 18.32 15.98 4.65
CA ILE A 363 17.11 15.34 4.10
C ILE A 363 17.45 14.50 2.87
N SER A 364 18.31 15.03 1.97
CA SER A 364 18.75 14.26 0.80
C SER A 364 19.68 13.12 1.13
N ARG A 365 20.33 13.14 2.29
CA ARG A 365 21.41 12.19 2.50
C ARG A 365 20.73 10.83 2.71
N PRO A 366 21.13 9.81 1.96
CA PRO A 366 20.73 8.45 2.23
C PRO A 366 21.67 7.74 3.24
N PRO A 367 22.53 8.42 4.05
CA PRO A 367 23.74 7.77 4.53
C PRO A 367 23.39 6.63 5.51
N LEU A 368 22.27 6.72 6.23
CA LEU A 368 21.74 5.69 7.11
C LEU A 368 21.49 4.36 6.39
N TYR A 369 20.78 4.42 5.26
CA TYR A 369 20.44 3.24 4.48
C TYR A 369 21.56 2.82 3.54
N SER A 370 22.36 3.77 3.03
CA SER A 370 23.37 3.50 2.02
C SER A 370 24.75 3.10 2.56
N THR A 371 25.02 3.34 3.85
CA THR A 371 26.32 2.98 4.46
C THR A 371 26.25 1.76 5.37
N ARG A 372 25.06 1.40 5.88
CA ARG A 372 24.86 0.28 6.82
C ARG A 372 23.97 -0.85 6.30
N PHE A 373 23.21 -0.62 5.23
CA PHE A 373 22.42 -1.66 4.54
C PHE A 373 22.88 -1.82 3.10
N VAL A 374 22.48 -2.93 2.47
CA VAL A 374 22.60 -3.10 1.01
C VAL A 374 21.70 -2.03 0.35
N PRO A 375 22.26 -0.92 -0.14
CA PRO A 375 21.55 0.36 -0.29
C PRO A 375 20.40 0.36 -1.29
N TRP A 376 20.40 -0.60 -2.21
CA TRP A 376 19.54 -0.60 -3.38
C TRP A 376 18.30 -1.52 -3.25
N HIS A 377 18.09 -2.16 -2.09
CA HIS A 377 16.97 -3.09 -1.87
C HIS A 377 16.09 -2.81 -0.65
N THR A 378 16.40 -1.78 0.16
CA THR A 378 15.62 -1.46 1.37
C THR A 378 15.25 0.02 1.43
N THR A 379 14.04 0.31 1.89
CA THR A 379 13.46 1.65 2.02
C THR A 379 13.01 1.98 3.45
N ALA A 380 13.08 0.98 4.35
CA ALA A 380 12.54 0.98 5.70
C ALA A 380 11.02 1.20 5.79
N SER A 381 10.38 0.56 6.77
CA SER A 381 8.94 0.72 6.99
C SER A 381 8.55 2.16 7.35
N TYR A 382 7.25 2.48 7.33
CA TYR A 382 6.76 3.82 7.67
C TYR A 382 7.12 4.32 9.07
N LEU A 383 7.49 3.41 9.98
CA LEU A 383 7.91 3.76 11.34
C LEU A 383 9.24 4.51 11.37
N ALA A 384 10.13 4.23 10.42
CA ALA A 384 11.46 4.82 10.40
C ALA A 384 11.43 6.36 10.32
N PRO A 385 10.78 6.99 9.33
CA PRO A 385 10.70 8.46 9.26
C PRO A 385 9.92 9.07 10.43
N LEU A 386 8.90 8.39 10.96
CA LEU A 386 8.19 8.84 12.16
C LEU A 386 9.12 8.92 13.37
N TYR A 387 9.99 7.92 13.53
CA TYR A 387 10.97 7.89 14.60
C TYR A 387 12.14 8.86 14.36
N GLN A 388 12.61 9.00 13.12
CA GLN A 388 13.66 9.96 12.77
C GLN A 388 13.23 11.40 13.08
N ASP A 389 11.96 11.73 12.92
CA ASP A 389 11.47 13.08 13.21
C ASP A 389 11.21 13.33 14.70
N PHE A 390 10.55 12.39 15.40
CA PHE A 390 10.06 12.64 16.77
C PHE A 390 10.20 11.44 17.74
N GLY A 391 11.03 10.46 17.39
CA GLY A 391 11.24 9.24 18.18
C GLY A 391 9.94 8.46 18.41
N VAL A 392 9.78 7.90 19.61
CA VAL A 392 8.61 7.11 20.00
C VAL A 392 7.31 7.92 19.93
N LEU A 393 7.35 9.22 20.22
CA LEU A 393 6.18 10.09 20.10
C LEU A 393 5.72 10.21 18.64
N GLY A 394 6.66 10.28 17.69
CA GLY A 394 6.37 10.28 16.26
C GLY A 394 5.67 9.00 15.82
N ILE A 395 6.11 7.84 16.32
CA ILE A 395 5.44 6.56 16.06
C ILE A 395 4.00 6.60 16.55
N VAL A 396 3.76 6.94 17.82
CA VAL A 396 2.40 6.92 18.40
C VAL A 396 1.48 7.93 17.71
N LEU A 397 1.91 9.19 17.60
CA LEU A 397 1.10 10.27 17.04
C LEU A 397 0.94 10.16 15.52
N GLY A 398 1.98 9.75 14.82
CA GLY A 398 1.95 9.52 13.37
C GLY A 398 1.01 8.38 13.01
N SER A 399 1.13 7.23 13.68
CA SER A 399 0.23 6.11 13.47
C SER A 399 -1.22 6.47 13.83
N PHE A 400 -1.43 7.22 14.92
CA PHE A 400 -2.75 7.78 15.26
C PHE A 400 -3.31 8.66 14.14
N GLY A 401 -2.51 9.60 13.62
CA GLY A 401 -2.91 10.48 12.53
C GLY A 401 -3.30 9.73 11.25
N ILE A 402 -2.50 8.72 10.87
CA ILE A 402 -2.78 7.85 9.72
C ILE A 402 -4.10 7.07 9.96
N GLY A 403 -4.25 6.43 11.12
CA GLY A 403 -5.46 5.67 11.47
C GLY A 403 -6.72 6.54 11.49
N PHE A 404 -6.61 7.76 12.03
CA PHE A 404 -7.68 8.74 12.04
C PHE A 404 -8.06 9.22 10.65
N ALA A 405 -7.08 9.60 9.82
CA ALA A 405 -7.32 10.11 8.47
C ALA A 405 -7.96 9.06 7.57
N VAL A 406 -7.40 7.83 7.54
CA VAL A 406 -7.93 6.76 6.67
C VAL A 406 -9.31 6.29 7.14
N SER A 407 -9.54 6.19 8.46
CA SER A 407 -10.87 5.84 8.99
C SER A 407 -11.91 6.92 8.73
N THR A 408 -11.52 8.19 8.79
CA THR A 408 -12.40 9.31 8.43
C THR A 408 -12.81 9.22 6.96
N LEU A 409 -11.87 8.93 6.06
CA LEU A 409 -12.13 8.79 4.63
C LEU A 409 -12.95 7.54 4.30
N TYR A 410 -12.68 6.42 4.96
CA TYR A 410 -13.52 5.22 4.90
C TYR A 410 -14.98 5.55 5.26
N ARG A 411 -15.19 6.23 6.39
CA ARG A 411 -16.53 6.61 6.86
C ARG A 411 -17.20 7.64 5.94
N LYS A 412 -16.44 8.57 5.39
CA LYS A 412 -16.90 9.52 4.37
C LYS A 412 -17.35 8.80 3.09
N MET A 413 -16.62 7.78 2.65
CA MET A 413 -16.99 6.93 1.52
C MET A 413 -18.30 6.19 1.80
N LEU A 414 -18.48 5.63 3.00
CA LEU A 414 -19.73 4.96 3.36
C LEU A 414 -20.95 5.92 3.38
N LEU A 415 -20.77 7.11 3.95
CA LEU A 415 -21.81 8.13 4.08
C LEU A 415 -22.23 8.73 2.75
N ASN A 416 -21.23 9.17 1.97
CA ASN A 416 -21.40 9.88 0.72
C ASN A 416 -20.65 9.11 -0.38
N PRO A 417 -21.17 7.93 -0.77
CA PRO A 417 -20.49 7.08 -1.74
C PRO A 417 -20.52 7.79 -3.10
N THR A 418 -19.35 8.19 -3.59
CA THR A 418 -19.13 8.77 -4.93
C THR A 418 -18.02 7.96 -5.62
N GLU A 419 -17.92 8.03 -6.95
CA GLU A 419 -16.86 7.34 -7.69
C GLU A 419 -15.48 7.73 -7.16
N PHE A 420 -15.27 9.03 -6.94
CA PHE A 420 -14.02 9.58 -6.41
C PHE A 420 -13.69 9.07 -5.00
N ASN A 421 -14.67 9.04 -4.09
CA ASN A 421 -14.42 8.56 -2.73
C ASN A 421 -14.04 7.08 -2.70
N VAL A 422 -14.57 6.26 -3.62
CA VAL A 422 -14.19 4.85 -3.73
C VAL A 422 -12.78 4.69 -4.31
N VAL A 423 -12.41 5.44 -5.37
CA VAL A 423 -11.02 5.45 -5.87
C VAL A 423 -10.06 5.86 -4.76
N LEU A 424 -10.36 6.99 -4.12
CA LEU A 424 -9.49 7.58 -3.10
C LEU A 424 -9.32 6.62 -1.92
N TYR A 425 -10.39 5.97 -1.48
CA TYR A 425 -10.29 4.97 -0.43
C TYR A 425 -9.48 3.75 -0.86
N GLY A 426 -9.72 3.20 -2.06
CA GLY A 426 -8.90 2.11 -2.60
C GLY A 426 -7.41 2.46 -2.68
N TYR A 427 -7.08 3.71 -3.02
CA TYR A 427 -5.71 4.18 -3.11
C TYR A 427 -5.05 4.31 -1.72
N LEU A 428 -5.82 4.70 -0.70
CA LEU A 428 -5.36 4.69 0.68
C LEU A 428 -5.20 3.28 1.23
N VAL A 429 -6.06 2.34 0.87
CA VAL A 429 -5.88 0.92 1.21
C VAL A 429 -4.57 0.38 0.62
N PHE A 430 -4.28 0.71 -0.64
CA PHE A 430 -2.96 0.44 -1.22
C PHE A 430 -1.82 1.09 -0.42
N SER A 431 -1.94 2.37 -0.10
CA SER A 431 -0.93 3.12 0.67
C SER A 431 -0.68 2.48 2.04
N LEU A 432 -1.75 2.06 2.75
CA LEU A 432 -1.66 1.31 3.99
C LEU A 432 -0.94 -0.02 3.81
N SER A 433 -1.21 -0.74 2.71
CA SER A 433 -0.54 -2.01 2.44
C SER A 433 0.97 -1.87 2.19
N MET A 434 1.38 -0.71 1.70
CA MET A 434 2.79 -0.40 1.46
C MET A 434 3.54 0.06 2.71
N THR A 435 2.86 0.36 3.83
CA THR A 435 3.52 0.89 5.05
C THR A 435 4.59 -0.02 5.66
N ILE A 436 4.50 -1.33 5.43
CA ILE A 436 5.53 -2.30 5.82
C ILE A 436 6.79 -2.14 4.96
N HIS A 437 6.60 -1.88 3.67
CA HIS A 437 7.67 -1.74 2.70
C HIS A 437 8.35 -0.37 2.78
N VAL A 438 7.54 0.69 2.81
CA VAL A 438 8.01 2.08 2.75
C VAL A 438 6.99 3.02 3.38
N ASN A 439 7.43 4.19 3.84
CA ASN A 439 6.49 5.27 4.13
C ASN A 439 5.86 5.84 2.84
N TRP A 440 4.81 5.20 2.33
CA TRP A 440 4.15 5.66 1.12
C TRP A 440 3.57 7.07 1.26
N PHE A 441 3.15 7.48 2.47
CA PHE A 441 2.64 8.83 2.74
C PHE A 441 3.70 9.92 2.62
N ALA A 442 4.99 9.56 2.76
CA ALA A 442 6.11 10.48 2.57
C ALA A 442 6.65 10.48 1.13
N GLN A 443 6.11 9.65 0.24
CA GLN A 443 6.57 9.59 -1.15
C GLN A 443 5.98 10.71 -2.00
N THR A 444 6.78 11.31 -2.88
CA THR A 444 6.31 12.30 -3.86
C THR A 444 5.19 11.76 -4.74
N THR A 445 5.31 10.48 -5.14
CA THR A 445 4.30 9.79 -5.95
C THR A 445 2.93 9.82 -5.28
N PHE A 446 2.85 9.59 -3.97
CA PHE A 446 1.57 9.62 -3.24
C PHE A 446 0.83 10.96 -3.39
N TRP A 447 1.54 12.07 -3.20
CA TRP A 447 0.95 13.40 -3.28
C TRP A 447 0.61 13.80 -4.72
N VAL A 448 1.45 13.43 -5.68
CA VAL A 448 1.15 13.66 -7.11
C VAL A 448 -0.05 12.83 -7.54
N ASP A 449 -0.12 11.56 -7.17
CA ASP A 449 -1.26 10.69 -7.49
C ASP A 449 -2.55 11.24 -6.90
N LEU A 450 -2.52 11.67 -5.64
CA LEU A 450 -3.64 12.31 -4.98
C LEU A 450 -4.05 13.59 -5.70
N GLY A 451 -3.09 14.44 -6.08
CA GLY A 451 -3.31 15.67 -6.83
C GLY A 451 -3.97 15.41 -8.19
N VAL A 452 -3.46 14.42 -8.94
CA VAL A 452 -4.00 14.00 -10.24
C VAL A 452 -5.42 13.46 -10.09
N LEU A 453 -5.69 12.62 -9.10
CA LEU A 453 -7.03 12.09 -8.84
C LEU A 453 -8.01 13.21 -8.46
N CYS A 454 -7.57 14.18 -7.64
CA CYS A 454 -8.37 15.35 -7.28
C CYS A 454 -8.69 16.22 -8.50
N LEU A 455 -7.67 16.55 -9.31
CA LEU A 455 -7.82 17.32 -10.54
C LEU A 455 -8.73 16.61 -11.53
N PHE A 456 -8.53 15.29 -11.72
CA PHE A 456 -9.39 14.46 -12.54
C PHE A 456 -10.85 14.54 -12.10
N ASN A 457 -11.10 14.43 -10.80
CA ASN A 457 -12.46 14.55 -10.25
C ASN A 457 -13.06 15.93 -10.55
N ILE A 458 -12.31 17.02 -10.36
CA ILE A 458 -12.79 18.38 -10.66
C ILE A 458 -13.19 18.51 -12.14
N CYS A 459 -12.33 18.02 -13.05
CA CYS A 459 -12.55 18.05 -14.49
C CYS A 459 -13.75 17.18 -14.91
N ALA A 460 -13.87 15.96 -14.37
CA ALA A 460 -14.88 14.98 -14.75
C ALA A 460 -16.26 15.22 -14.09
N ARG A 461 -16.33 15.98 -12.98
CA ARG A 461 -17.55 16.15 -12.18
C ARG A 461 -18.64 16.93 -12.91
N ARG A 462 -19.90 16.60 -12.59
CA ARG A 462 -21.10 17.37 -12.94
C ARG A 462 -21.17 18.63 -12.08
N TRP A 463 -21.20 19.81 -12.70
CA TRP A 463 -21.21 21.08 -11.96
C TRP A 463 -22.59 21.44 -11.40
N ARG A 464 -23.66 20.80 -11.92
CA ARG A 464 -24.98 20.81 -11.31
C ARG A 464 -25.28 19.42 -10.79
N LEU A 465 -25.05 19.20 -9.50
CA LEU A 465 -25.80 18.17 -8.78
C LEU A 465 -27.21 18.72 -8.66
N ALA A 466 -28.08 18.40 -9.63
CA ALA A 466 -29.51 18.64 -9.43
C ALA A 466 -29.87 17.93 -8.12
N LYS A 467 -30.38 18.68 -7.14
CA LYS A 467 -31.03 18.11 -5.97
C LYS A 467 -32.10 17.17 -6.53
N LEU A 468 -31.86 15.87 -6.44
CA LEU A 468 -32.89 14.84 -6.61
C LEU A 468 -33.53 14.64 -5.25
#